data_AF-A0A0D2U4B0-F1
#
_entry.id   AF-A0A0D2U4B0-F1
#
_cell.length_a   1.000
_cell.length_b   1.000
_cell.length_c   1.000
_cell.angle_alpha   90.00
_cell.angle_beta   90.00
_cell.angle_gamma   90.00
#
_symmetry.space_group_name_H-M   'P 1'
#
loop_
_entity.id
_entity.type
_entity.pdbx_description
1 polymer ?
#
loop_
_entity_poly.entity_id
_entity_poly.type
_entity_poly.pdbx_seq_one_letter_code
_entity_poly.pdbx_strand_id
1 'polypeptide(L)'
;MSGINTLLQTLIGSRLPTVMGVSFAYTLPLLSIINDYTDEAFGTEHDRFVRGIRTIQGSLIVASFVNIILGYSRAWGELTRFFTPIVMVPVVCLVGLGLFARGFPLLGNCVEIGLPMLILLIISQQYLKRVHSRAHLILERFALLICIGIVWAFAAILTVSGAYNNVKTATKLSCRTDRSYLMSSAPWIKIPYPFQWGTPIFRASHVFGMIGAALVSSAESTATFFAAARLSGATAPPAHVLSRSIGLQGIGMLLEGLFGSLVGTTASVENVGLLGLTHIGSRRVVQISTGFMIFFSIFGKFGAFFASIPLPIFAAIYCILLGIVGK
;
A
#
# COMPACT_ATOMS: atom_id res chain seq x y z
N MET A 1 0.79 -2.72 11.35
CA MET A 1 -0.47 -3.47 11.22
C MET A 1 -0.41 -4.51 10.10
N SER A 2 0.07 -4.19 8.90
CA SER A 2 0.19 -5.14 7.78
C SER A 2 0.90 -6.46 8.13
N GLY A 3 1.95 -6.44 8.95
CA GLY A 3 2.58 -7.66 9.47
C GLY A 3 1.62 -8.50 10.33
N ILE A 4 0.95 -7.90 11.31
CA ILE A 4 -0.04 -8.59 12.16
C ILE A 4 -1.16 -9.18 11.29
N ASN A 5 -1.69 -8.42 10.33
CA ASN A 5 -2.74 -8.89 9.42
C ASN A 5 -2.24 -10.05 8.56
N THR A 6 -0.99 -10.00 8.08
CA THR A 6 -0.36 -11.11 7.35
C THR A 6 -0.26 -12.36 8.21
N LEU A 7 0.09 -12.22 9.50
CA LEU A 7 0.14 -13.35 10.42
C LEU A 7 -1.25 -13.97 10.64
N LEU A 8 -2.26 -13.14 10.89
CA LEU A 8 -3.65 -13.57 11.06
C LEU A 8 -4.15 -14.33 9.81
N GLN A 9 -3.82 -13.81 8.63
CA GLN A 9 -4.25 -14.36 7.35
C GLN A 9 -3.56 -15.70 7.03
N THR A 10 -2.27 -15.82 7.34
CA THR A 10 -1.48 -17.04 7.08
C THR A 10 -1.75 -18.14 8.11
N LEU A 11 -2.11 -17.81 9.35
CA LEU A 11 -2.43 -18.78 10.41
C LEU A 11 -3.90 -19.21 10.38
N ILE A 12 -4.82 -18.24 10.44
CA ILE A 12 -6.25 -18.49 10.67
C ILE A 12 -7.06 -18.29 9.39
N GLY A 13 -6.74 -17.26 8.60
CA GLY A 13 -7.51 -16.83 7.43
C GLY A 13 -7.48 -17.77 6.24
N SER A 14 -6.86 -17.33 5.15
CA SER A 14 -6.78 -18.11 3.91
C SER A 14 -5.82 -19.28 4.04
N ARG A 15 -4.83 -19.18 4.94
CA ARG A 15 -3.70 -20.11 5.04
C ARG A 15 -2.95 -20.26 3.72
N LEU A 16 -3.01 -19.24 2.86
CA LEU A 16 -2.22 -19.16 1.63
C LEU A 16 -0.94 -18.36 1.90
N PRO A 17 0.12 -18.54 1.09
CA PRO A 17 1.35 -17.76 1.18
C PRO A 17 1.14 -16.35 0.61
N THR A 18 0.30 -15.54 1.28
CA THR A 18 -0.07 -14.19 0.85
C THR A 18 0.29 -13.15 1.91
N VAL A 19 0.94 -12.08 1.49
CA VAL A 19 1.21 -10.90 2.33
C VAL A 19 0.03 -9.94 2.28
N MET A 20 -0.38 -9.41 3.43
CA MET A 20 -1.35 -8.33 3.53
C MET A 20 -0.61 -6.99 3.50
N GLY A 21 -1.06 -6.08 2.64
CA GLY A 21 -0.50 -4.75 2.45
C GLY A 21 -1.57 -3.68 2.44
N VAL A 22 -1.16 -2.44 2.27
CA VAL A 22 -2.05 -1.27 2.20
C VAL A 22 -2.84 -1.30 0.89
N SER A 23 -4.15 -1.02 0.91
CA SER A 23 -4.97 -0.96 -0.31
C SER A 23 -5.09 0.44 -0.87
N PHE A 24 -4.84 0.60 -2.17
CA PHE A 24 -4.96 1.88 -2.85
C PHE A 24 -6.41 2.35 -3.03
N ALA A 25 -7.39 1.45 -2.89
CA ALA A 25 -8.81 1.79 -2.98
C ALA A 25 -9.22 2.90 -1.98
N TYR A 26 -8.51 3.02 -0.86
CA TYR A 26 -8.77 4.03 0.17
C TYR A 26 -8.21 5.42 -0.17
N THR A 27 -7.41 5.56 -1.22
CA THR A 27 -6.80 6.85 -1.59
C THR A 27 -7.87 7.90 -1.92
N LEU A 28 -8.92 7.52 -2.65
CA LEU A 28 -10.01 8.43 -3.01
C LEU A 28 -10.81 8.92 -1.79
N PRO A 29 -11.35 8.06 -0.91
CA PRO A 29 -12.06 8.53 0.27
C PRO A 29 -11.14 9.29 1.23
N LEU A 30 -9.85 8.93 1.34
CA LEU A 30 -8.89 9.70 2.12
C LEU A 30 -8.73 11.13 1.62
N LEU A 31 -8.50 11.31 0.31
CA LEU A 31 -8.38 12.63 -0.28
C LEU A 31 -9.67 13.44 -0.12
N SER A 32 -10.82 12.79 -0.21
CA SER A 32 -12.11 13.43 0.04
C SER A 32 -12.23 13.95 1.48
N ILE A 33 -11.80 13.18 2.47
CA ILE A 33 -11.81 13.61 3.88
C ILE A 33 -10.82 14.75 4.09
N ILE A 34 -9.62 14.67 3.52
CA ILE A 34 -8.60 15.71 3.65
C ILE A 34 -9.10 17.03 3.05
N ASN A 35 -9.72 16.97 1.87
CA ASN A 35 -10.25 18.15 1.18
C ASN A 35 -11.44 18.79 1.90
N ASP A 36 -12.31 17.99 2.54
CA ASP A 36 -13.44 18.48 3.35
C ASP A 36 -12.96 19.40 4.49
N TYR A 37 -11.78 19.11 5.05
CA TYR A 37 -11.17 19.91 6.11
C TYR A 37 -10.23 21.02 5.61
N THR A 38 -10.02 21.17 4.30
CA THR A 38 -9.19 22.25 3.76
C THR A 38 -9.89 23.60 3.87
N ASP A 39 -11.21 23.62 3.72
CA ASP A 39 -12.01 24.85 3.72
C ASP A 39 -12.53 25.26 5.11
N GLU A 40 -12.41 24.38 6.11
CA GLU A 40 -12.76 24.69 7.51
C GLU A 40 -11.66 25.57 8.16
N ALA A 41 -12.06 26.61 8.89
CA ALA A 41 -11.12 27.48 9.61
C ALA A 41 -10.54 26.78 10.85
N PHE A 42 -9.26 26.41 10.81
CA PHE A 42 -8.51 25.86 11.94
C PHE A 42 -7.51 26.88 12.50
N GLY A 43 -7.33 26.88 13.82
CA GLY A 43 -6.33 27.73 14.47
C GLY A 43 -4.89 27.33 14.13
N THR A 44 -4.62 26.03 13.96
CA THR A 44 -3.31 25.53 13.52
C THR A 44 -3.44 24.40 12.49
N GLU A 45 -2.43 24.27 11.63
CA GLU A 45 -2.27 23.15 10.68
C GLU A 45 -2.23 21.78 11.39
N HIS A 46 -1.70 21.74 12.61
CA HIS A 46 -1.65 20.52 13.41
C HIS A 46 -3.06 20.08 13.85
N ASP A 47 -3.91 21.02 14.26
CA ASP A 47 -5.29 20.71 14.65
C ASP A 47 -6.12 20.18 13.47
N ARG A 48 -5.91 20.77 12.28
CA ARG A 48 -6.51 20.26 11.03
C ARG A 48 -6.08 18.82 10.78
N PHE A 49 -4.77 18.56 10.86
CA PHE A 49 -4.23 17.21 10.69
C PHE A 49 -4.84 16.24 11.70
N VAL A 50 -4.81 16.55 12.99
CA VAL A 50 -5.32 15.67 14.05
C VAL A 50 -6.82 15.38 13.86
N ARG A 51 -7.63 16.40 13.50
CA ARG A 51 -9.06 16.20 13.24
C ARG A 51 -9.31 15.34 12.00
N GLY A 52 -8.55 15.57 10.92
CA GLY A 52 -8.59 14.73 9.72
C GLY A 52 -8.30 13.26 10.02
N ILE A 53 -7.22 12.99 10.74
CA ILE A 53 -6.81 11.62 11.13
C ILE A 53 -7.86 10.94 12.01
N ARG A 54 -8.44 11.65 13.00
CA ARG A 54 -9.52 11.12 13.84
C ARG A 54 -10.78 10.75 13.04
N THR A 55 -11.08 11.52 12.00
CA THR A 55 -12.23 11.28 11.10
C THR A 55 -12.00 10.06 10.22
N ILE A 56 -10.78 9.93 9.69
CA ILE A 56 -10.35 8.74 8.94
C ILE A 56 -10.43 7.51 9.84
N GLN A 57 -9.89 7.59 11.05
CA GLN A 57 -9.90 6.51 12.04
C GLN A 57 -11.34 6.07 12.39
N GLY A 58 -12.24 7.01 12.68
CA GLY A 58 -13.66 6.68 12.94
C GLY A 58 -14.35 6.05 11.74
N SER A 59 -14.10 6.59 10.54
CA SER A 59 -14.68 6.08 9.30
C SER A 59 -14.19 4.67 8.96
N LEU A 60 -12.90 4.39 9.17
CA LEU A 60 -12.28 3.08 8.97
C LEU A 60 -12.80 2.05 9.97
N ILE A 61 -13.01 2.43 11.24
CA ILE A 61 -13.61 1.55 12.26
C ILE A 61 -15.01 1.10 11.82
N VAL A 62 -15.87 2.02 11.35
CA VAL A 62 -17.22 1.64 10.89
C VAL A 62 -17.16 0.77 9.64
N ALA A 63 -16.31 1.11 8.67
CA ALA A 63 -16.12 0.29 7.47
C ALA A 63 -15.61 -1.13 7.80
N SER A 64 -14.78 -1.26 8.83
CA SER A 64 -14.28 -2.56 9.28
C SER A 64 -15.39 -3.46 9.81
N PHE A 65 -16.36 -2.92 10.57
CA PHE A 65 -17.50 -3.70 11.07
C PHE A 65 -18.36 -4.24 9.93
N VAL A 66 -18.60 -3.42 8.89
CA VAL A 66 -19.31 -3.86 7.69
C VAL A 66 -18.58 -5.04 7.05
N ASN A 67 -17.24 -4.96 6.92
CA ASN A 67 -16.46 -6.03 6.31
C ASN A 67 -16.42 -7.31 7.17
N ILE A 68 -16.35 -7.17 8.50
CA ILE A 68 -16.47 -8.28 9.47
C ILE A 68 -17.83 -8.98 9.30
N ILE A 69 -18.92 -8.23 9.27
CA ILE A 69 -20.27 -8.76 9.13
C ILE A 69 -20.40 -9.48 7.78
N LEU A 70 -19.97 -8.87 6.67
CA LEU A 70 -20.03 -9.48 5.34
C LEU A 70 -19.18 -10.76 5.24
N GLY A 71 -18.01 -10.78 5.87
CA GLY A 71 -17.13 -11.94 5.90
C GLY A 71 -17.66 -13.10 6.74
N TYR A 72 -18.12 -12.84 7.97
CA TYR A 72 -18.59 -13.92 8.86
C TYR A 72 -20.04 -14.37 8.60
N SER A 73 -20.88 -13.52 8.00
CA SER A 73 -22.25 -13.88 7.59
C SER A 73 -22.32 -14.86 6.42
N ARG A 74 -21.17 -15.27 5.85
CA ARG A 74 -21.06 -16.10 4.63
C ARG A 74 -21.60 -15.44 3.36
N ALA A 75 -22.13 -14.21 3.44
CA ALA A 75 -22.61 -13.44 2.30
C ALA A 75 -21.50 -13.24 1.26
N TRP A 76 -20.28 -12.97 1.72
CA TRP A 76 -19.13 -12.84 0.80
C TRP A 76 -18.83 -14.15 0.07
N GLY A 77 -18.91 -15.29 0.74
CA GLY A 77 -18.72 -16.61 0.12
C GLY A 77 -19.71 -16.86 -1.03
N GLU A 78 -20.97 -16.45 -0.88
CA GLU A 78 -21.96 -16.55 -1.95
C GLU A 78 -21.65 -15.57 -3.09
N LEU A 79 -21.28 -14.33 -2.75
CA LEU A 79 -20.87 -13.31 -3.72
C LEU A 79 -19.67 -13.78 -4.57
N THR A 80 -18.76 -14.55 -3.98
CA THR A 80 -17.57 -15.04 -4.68
C THR A 80 -17.87 -15.97 -5.85
N ARG A 81 -19.08 -16.53 -5.93
CA ARG A 81 -19.53 -17.31 -7.10
C ARG A 81 -19.67 -16.45 -8.35
N PHE A 82 -19.92 -15.14 -8.20
CA PHE A 82 -20.01 -14.21 -9.31
C PHE A 82 -18.65 -13.66 -9.76
N PHE A 83 -17.59 -13.83 -8.94
CA PHE A 83 -16.23 -13.41 -9.27
C PHE A 83 -15.58 -14.39 -10.25
N THR A 84 -16.04 -14.38 -11.49
CA THR A 84 -15.35 -15.05 -12.60
C THR A 84 -14.16 -14.20 -13.08
N PRO A 85 -13.13 -14.80 -13.70
CA PRO A 85 -12.01 -14.05 -14.28
C PRO A 85 -12.46 -12.94 -15.25
N ILE A 86 -13.59 -13.15 -15.93
CA ILE A 86 -14.19 -12.20 -16.89
C ILE A 86 -14.62 -10.90 -16.18
N VAL A 87 -15.07 -10.97 -14.92
CA VAL A 87 -15.47 -9.80 -14.13
C VAL A 87 -14.27 -9.19 -13.41
N MET A 88 -13.38 -10.03 -12.87
CA MET A 88 -12.26 -9.54 -12.05
C MET A 88 -11.18 -8.83 -12.85
N VAL A 89 -10.85 -9.30 -14.06
CA VAL A 89 -9.79 -8.69 -14.88
C VAL A 89 -10.12 -7.24 -15.26
N PRO A 90 -11.31 -6.91 -15.84
CA PRO A 90 -11.65 -5.53 -16.16
C PRO A 90 -11.66 -4.60 -14.93
N VAL A 91 -12.14 -5.08 -13.78
CA VAL A 91 -12.16 -4.28 -12.54
C VAL A 91 -10.74 -3.96 -12.08
N VAL A 92 -9.85 -4.95 -12.06
CA VAL A 92 -8.44 -4.76 -11.67
C VAL A 92 -7.73 -3.85 -12.68
N CYS A 93 -7.98 -4.00 -13.98
CA CYS A 93 -7.45 -3.11 -15.01
C CYS A 93 -7.96 -1.66 -14.84
N LEU A 94 -9.25 -1.46 -14.54
CA LEU A 94 -9.83 -0.14 -14.33
C LEU A 94 -9.21 0.56 -13.11
N VAL A 95 -9.05 -0.15 -11.99
CA VAL A 95 -8.38 0.36 -10.80
C VAL A 95 -6.92 0.69 -11.12
N GLY A 96 -6.22 -0.18 -11.84
CA GLY A 96 -4.83 0.04 -12.24
C GLY A 96 -4.65 1.26 -13.14
N LEU A 97 -5.44 1.38 -14.20
CA LEU A 97 -5.41 2.52 -15.12
C LEU A 97 -5.83 3.83 -14.44
N GLY A 98 -6.84 3.79 -13.56
CA GLY A 98 -7.27 4.96 -12.79
C GLY A 98 -6.17 5.49 -11.86
N LEU A 99 -5.44 4.59 -11.20
CA LEU A 99 -4.29 4.96 -10.39
C LEU A 99 -3.11 5.46 -11.24
N PHE A 100 -2.87 4.88 -12.43
CA PHE A 100 -1.87 5.39 -13.38
C PHE A 100 -2.16 6.85 -13.77
N ALA A 101 -3.42 7.15 -14.13
CA ALA A 101 -3.86 8.50 -14.52
C ALA A 101 -3.65 9.54 -13.39
N ARG A 102 -3.70 9.11 -12.12
CA ARG A 102 -3.41 9.96 -10.95
C ARG A 102 -1.93 10.03 -10.61
N GLY A 103 -1.19 8.93 -10.78
CA GLY A 103 0.23 8.82 -10.47
C GLY A 103 1.11 9.59 -11.46
N PHE A 104 0.78 9.57 -12.74
CA PHE A 104 1.61 10.20 -13.77
C PHE A 104 1.76 11.73 -13.58
N PRO A 105 0.70 12.50 -13.26
CA PRO A 105 0.86 13.92 -12.90
C PRO A 105 1.76 14.17 -11.68
N LEU A 106 1.73 13.28 -10.67
CA LEU A 106 2.59 13.39 -9.48
C LEU A 106 4.08 13.21 -9.81
N LEU A 107 4.39 12.41 -10.82
CA LEU A 107 5.74 12.29 -11.37
C LEU A 107 6.19 13.60 -12.02
N GLY A 108 5.28 14.26 -12.75
CA GLY A 108 5.53 15.55 -13.41
C GLY A 108 5.86 16.70 -12.45
N ASN A 109 5.47 16.61 -11.18
CA ASN A 109 5.81 17.62 -10.16
C ASN A 109 7.32 17.71 -9.88
N CYS A 110 8.08 16.65 -10.17
CA CYS A 110 9.53 16.64 -10.09
C CYS A 110 10.13 15.74 -11.18
N VAL A 111 10.20 16.27 -12.40
CA VAL A 111 10.71 15.52 -13.56
C VAL A 111 12.15 15.08 -13.36
N GLU A 112 12.98 15.88 -12.69
CA GLU A 112 14.40 15.59 -12.46
C GLU A 112 14.66 14.30 -11.65
N ILE A 113 13.73 13.90 -10.79
CA ILE A 113 13.86 12.67 -9.97
C ILE A 113 12.97 11.56 -10.55
N GLY A 114 11.75 11.92 -10.99
CA GLY A 114 10.79 10.96 -11.52
C GLY A 114 11.21 10.33 -12.85
N LEU A 115 11.81 11.10 -13.75
CA LEU A 115 12.21 10.63 -15.08
C LEU A 115 13.40 9.67 -15.03
N PRO A 116 14.49 9.93 -14.26
CA PRO A 116 15.54 8.94 -14.04
C PRO A 116 15.01 7.64 -13.43
N MET A 117 14.05 7.70 -12.49
CA MET A 117 13.46 6.49 -11.91
C MET A 117 12.72 5.65 -12.95
N LEU A 118 11.91 6.31 -13.80
CA LEU A 118 11.15 5.64 -14.85
C LEU A 118 12.09 5.00 -15.88
N ILE A 119 13.12 5.73 -16.33
CA ILE A 119 14.12 5.21 -17.27
C ILE A 119 14.91 4.05 -16.66
N LEU A 120 15.41 4.19 -15.43
CA LEU A 120 16.20 3.17 -14.75
C LEU A 120 15.40 1.88 -14.57
N LEU A 121 14.12 1.98 -14.19
CA LEU A 121 13.23 0.83 -14.08
C LEU A 121 12.95 0.19 -15.44
N ILE A 122 12.66 0.96 -16.48
CA ILE A 122 12.43 0.40 -17.82
C ILE A 122 13.67 -0.33 -18.33
N ILE A 123 14.85 0.26 -18.20
CA ILE A 123 16.12 -0.35 -18.62
C ILE A 123 16.39 -1.62 -17.80
N SER A 124 16.20 -1.57 -16.48
CA SER A 124 16.40 -2.72 -15.61
C SER A 124 15.45 -3.88 -15.93
N GLN A 125 14.22 -3.59 -16.35
CA GLN A 125 13.18 -4.59 -16.62
C GLN A 125 13.22 -5.12 -18.08
N GLN A 126 13.50 -4.26 -19.06
CA GLN A 126 13.46 -4.64 -20.48
C GLN A 126 14.82 -5.01 -21.06
N TYR A 127 15.90 -4.32 -20.67
CA TYR A 127 17.19 -4.44 -21.34
C TYR A 127 18.07 -5.54 -20.74
N LEU A 128 18.02 -5.75 -19.42
CA LEU A 128 18.86 -6.77 -18.76
C LEU A 128 18.41 -8.21 -19.01
N LYS A 129 17.17 -8.43 -19.45
CA LYS A 129 16.70 -9.73 -19.93
C LYS A 129 17.49 -10.27 -21.12
N ARG A 130 18.13 -9.38 -21.89
CA ARG A 130 18.96 -9.73 -23.05
C ARG A 130 20.45 -9.94 -22.75
N VAL A 131 20.96 -9.43 -21.63
CA VAL A 131 22.42 -9.27 -21.43
C VAL A 131 23.02 -10.33 -20.51
N HIS A 132 22.34 -10.77 -19.44
CA HIS A 132 22.93 -11.74 -18.50
C HIS A 132 21.89 -12.56 -17.71
N SER A 133 21.82 -13.88 -17.94
CA SER A 133 20.83 -14.78 -17.32
C SER A 133 20.94 -14.91 -15.79
N ARG A 134 22.14 -14.77 -15.20
CA ARG A 134 22.33 -14.83 -13.73
C ARG A 134 22.04 -13.51 -13.02
N ALA A 135 22.39 -12.37 -13.64
CA ALA A 135 22.07 -11.05 -13.11
C ALA A 135 20.55 -10.79 -13.15
N HIS A 136 19.86 -11.33 -14.16
CA HIS A 136 18.40 -11.28 -14.30
C HIS A 136 17.66 -11.81 -13.07
N LEU A 137 18.05 -12.96 -12.50
CA LEU A 137 17.37 -13.55 -11.35
C LEU A 137 17.45 -12.69 -10.07
N ILE A 138 18.56 -11.98 -9.87
CA ILE A 138 18.76 -11.11 -8.71
C ILE A 138 18.08 -9.75 -8.96
N LEU A 139 18.21 -9.20 -10.16
CA LEU A 139 17.62 -7.91 -10.52
C LEU A 139 16.10 -8.01 -10.69
N GLU A 140 15.52 -9.09 -11.20
CA GLU A 140 14.06 -9.23 -11.25
C GLU A 140 13.42 -9.24 -9.84
N ARG A 141 14.13 -9.77 -8.83
CA ARG A 141 13.67 -9.85 -7.44
C ARG A 141 13.93 -8.59 -6.63
N PHE A 142 15.03 -7.88 -6.88
CA PHE A 142 15.48 -6.72 -6.09
C PHE A 142 15.59 -5.40 -6.87
N ALA A 143 15.30 -5.37 -8.18
CA ALA A 143 15.46 -4.17 -9.02
C ALA A 143 14.67 -2.99 -8.46
N LEU A 144 13.44 -3.20 -7.98
CA LEU A 144 12.65 -2.12 -7.39
C LEU A 144 13.40 -1.48 -6.21
N LEU A 145 13.92 -2.28 -5.28
CA LEU A 145 14.66 -1.80 -4.12
C LEU A 145 15.99 -1.15 -4.50
N ILE A 146 16.72 -1.72 -5.45
CA ILE A 146 17.99 -1.18 -5.95
C ILE A 146 17.77 0.16 -6.67
N CYS A 147 16.77 0.25 -7.53
CA CYS A 147 16.40 1.48 -8.23
C CYS A 147 15.98 2.58 -7.25
N ILE A 148 15.17 2.25 -6.24
CA ILE A 148 14.81 3.20 -5.16
C ILE A 148 16.08 3.70 -4.46
N GLY A 149 17.00 2.80 -4.10
CA GLY A 149 18.25 3.17 -3.42
C GLY A 149 19.12 4.11 -4.25
N ILE A 150 19.31 3.81 -5.54
CA ILE A 150 20.11 4.62 -6.46
C ILE A 150 19.47 6.00 -6.66
N VAL A 151 18.18 6.07 -6.95
CA VAL A 151 17.50 7.34 -7.22
C VAL A 151 17.34 8.16 -5.94
N TRP A 152 17.13 7.52 -4.79
CA TRP A 152 17.15 8.21 -3.51
C TRP A 152 18.53 8.81 -3.21
N ALA A 153 19.62 8.07 -3.44
CA ALA A 153 20.98 8.58 -3.27
C ALA A 153 21.25 9.76 -4.22
N PHE A 154 20.82 9.66 -5.48
CA PHE A 154 20.88 10.76 -6.44
C PHE A 154 20.10 12.00 -5.97
N ALA A 155 18.86 11.81 -5.50
CA ALA A 155 18.04 12.89 -4.95
C ALA A 155 18.65 13.52 -3.69
N ALA A 156 19.30 12.72 -2.84
CA ALA A 156 20.03 13.21 -1.67
C ALA A 156 21.24 14.06 -2.08
N ILE A 157 22.03 13.62 -3.08
CA ILE A 157 23.16 14.40 -3.61
C ILE A 157 22.67 15.74 -4.18
N LEU A 158 21.58 15.74 -4.97
CA LEU A 158 20.98 16.97 -5.50
C LEU A 158 20.43 17.90 -4.40
N THR A 159 19.96 17.33 -3.29
CA THR A 159 19.48 18.10 -2.14
C THR A 159 20.65 18.77 -1.41
N VAL A 160 21.77 18.06 -1.23
CA VAL A 160 22.98 18.59 -0.56
C VAL A 160 23.75 19.56 -1.44
N SER A 161 23.79 19.36 -2.76
CA SER A 161 24.45 20.27 -3.71
C SER A 161 23.72 21.61 -3.87
N GLY A 162 22.55 21.78 -3.25
CA GLY A 162 21.81 23.03 -3.22
C GLY A 162 21.01 23.32 -4.48
N ALA A 163 20.86 22.34 -5.39
CA ALA A 163 20.09 22.50 -6.63
C ALA A 163 18.65 22.99 -6.38
N TYR A 164 18.06 22.59 -5.25
CA TYR A 164 16.70 22.96 -4.85
C TYR A 164 16.59 24.21 -3.95
N ASN A 165 17.67 24.97 -3.72
CA ASN A 165 17.63 26.13 -2.81
C ASN A 165 16.90 27.34 -3.40
N ASN A 166 16.91 27.52 -4.73
CA ASN A 166 16.33 28.68 -5.40
C ASN A 166 15.03 28.39 -6.19
N VAL A 167 14.49 27.17 -6.12
CA VAL A 167 13.27 26.79 -6.85
C VAL A 167 11.99 27.13 -6.10
N LYS A 168 10.84 27.10 -6.80
CA LYS A 168 9.50 27.35 -6.24
C LYS A 168 9.20 26.42 -5.05
N THR A 169 8.43 26.90 -4.08
CA THR A 169 8.09 26.16 -2.84
C THR A 169 7.44 24.79 -3.11
N ALA A 170 6.61 24.67 -4.15
CA ALA A 170 6.00 23.40 -4.55
C ALA A 170 7.04 22.35 -5.04
N THR A 171 8.08 22.81 -5.75
CA THR A 171 9.19 21.97 -6.22
C THR A 171 10.11 21.61 -5.05
N LYS A 172 10.37 22.55 -4.13
CA LYS A 172 11.11 22.28 -2.88
C LYS A 172 10.44 21.19 -2.04
N LEU A 173 9.12 21.29 -1.88
CA LEU A 173 8.32 20.27 -1.23
C LEU A 173 8.48 18.95 -1.99
N SER A 174 8.21 18.89 -3.29
CA SER A 174 8.16 17.63 -4.04
C SER A 174 9.51 16.92 -4.23
N CYS A 175 10.61 17.66 -4.39
CA CYS A 175 11.92 17.12 -4.81
C CYS A 175 12.94 16.90 -3.68
N ARG A 176 12.88 17.65 -2.56
CA ARG A 176 13.89 17.50 -1.49
C ARG A 176 13.65 16.23 -0.67
N THR A 177 14.74 15.55 -0.32
CA THR A 177 14.77 14.41 0.60
C THR A 177 14.85 14.82 2.07
N ASP A 178 15.46 15.97 2.37
CA ASP A 178 15.59 16.52 3.72
C ASP A 178 14.36 17.35 4.12
N ARG A 179 13.18 16.74 4.06
CA ARG A 179 11.95 17.36 4.55
C ARG A 179 11.99 17.39 6.08
N SER A 180 11.75 18.57 6.66
CA SER A 180 11.39 18.78 8.07
C SER A 180 12.28 18.06 9.11
N TYR A 181 13.58 17.86 8.81
CA TYR A 181 14.54 17.18 9.67
C TYR A 181 14.03 15.82 10.20
N LEU A 182 13.21 15.11 9.42
CA LEU A 182 12.53 13.87 9.83
C LEU A 182 13.53 12.83 10.36
N MET A 183 14.71 12.74 9.73
CA MET A 183 15.78 11.82 10.13
C MET A 183 16.38 12.18 11.49
N SER A 184 16.49 13.47 11.83
CA SER A 184 17.05 13.94 13.10
C SER A 184 16.01 13.78 14.23
N SER A 185 14.78 14.24 13.98
CA SER A 185 13.70 14.30 14.97
C SER A 185 13.03 12.96 15.27
N ALA A 186 13.16 11.96 14.39
CA ALA A 186 12.52 10.66 14.63
C ALA A 186 13.17 9.90 15.79
N PRO A 187 12.39 9.32 16.72
CA PRO A 187 12.93 8.47 17.78
C PRO A 187 13.47 7.16 17.19
N TRP A 188 14.44 6.54 17.88
CA TRP A 188 15.00 5.25 17.48
C TRP A 188 13.98 4.12 17.58
N ILE A 189 13.19 4.10 18.65
CA ILE A 189 12.13 3.13 18.89
C ILE A 189 10.80 3.88 18.91
N LYS A 190 9.85 3.49 18.05
CA LYS A 190 8.50 4.05 18.01
C LYS A 190 7.48 2.93 17.98
N ILE A 191 6.73 2.77 19.07
CA ILE A 191 5.64 1.81 19.17
C ILE A 191 4.32 2.60 19.08
N PRO A 192 3.48 2.35 18.05
CA PRO A 192 2.18 3.00 17.96
C PRO A 192 1.24 2.45 19.04
N TYR A 193 0.52 3.34 19.72
CA TYR A 193 -0.49 2.98 20.71
C TYR A 193 -1.91 3.19 20.14
N PRO A 194 -2.90 2.41 20.59
CA PRO A 194 -4.27 2.61 20.18
C PRO A 194 -4.75 4.01 20.57
N PHE A 195 -5.54 4.63 19.70
CA PHE A 195 -6.07 5.99 19.85
C PHE A 195 -5.01 7.09 20.04
N GLN A 196 -3.80 6.91 19.49
CA GLN A 196 -2.72 7.89 19.62
C GLN A 196 -3.06 9.30 19.12
N TRP A 197 -4.00 9.40 18.17
CA TRP A 197 -4.43 10.68 17.63
C TRP A 197 -5.59 11.29 18.40
N GLY A 198 -6.20 10.56 19.35
CA GLY A 198 -7.39 10.96 20.12
C GLY A 198 -8.64 10.14 19.79
N THR A 199 -9.79 10.57 20.29
CA THR A 199 -11.07 9.86 20.10
C THR A 199 -11.54 9.90 18.65
N PRO A 200 -12.06 8.78 18.09
CA PRO A 200 -12.52 8.71 16.72
C PRO A 200 -13.71 9.63 16.48
N ILE A 201 -13.76 10.25 15.30
CA ILE A 201 -14.88 11.09 14.86
C ILE A 201 -15.64 10.34 13.77
N PHE A 202 -16.96 10.22 13.94
CA PHE A 202 -17.82 9.51 13.01
C PHE A 202 -18.65 10.52 12.20
N ARG A 203 -18.34 10.66 10.90
CA ARG A 203 -19.12 11.46 9.94
C ARG A 203 -19.70 10.51 8.88
N ALA A 204 -21.02 10.49 8.72
CA ALA A 204 -21.70 9.53 7.84
C ALA A 204 -21.24 9.61 6.37
N SER A 205 -21.02 10.82 5.85
CA SER A 205 -20.53 11.04 4.48
C SER A 205 -19.23 10.28 4.19
N HIS A 206 -18.26 10.42 5.08
CA HIS A 206 -16.92 9.82 4.95
C HIS A 206 -16.93 8.32 5.21
N VAL A 207 -17.83 7.84 6.07
CA VAL A 207 -18.05 6.41 6.33
C VAL A 207 -18.45 5.67 5.06
N PHE A 208 -19.38 6.22 4.26
CA PHE A 208 -19.81 5.56 3.01
C PHE A 208 -18.67 5.41 2.00
N GLY A 209 -17.81 6.43 1.87
CA GLY A 209 -16.62 6.35 1.02
C GLY A 209 -15.66 5.25 1.46
N MET A 210 -15.43 5.12 2.78
CA MET A 210 -14.57 4.08 3.35
C MET A 210 -15.18 2.67 3.23
N ILE A 211 -16.50 2.53 3.34
CA ILE A 211 -17.21 1.25 3.08
C ILE A 211 -17.01 0.83 1.63
N GLY A 212 -17.15 1.76 0.66
CA GLY A 212 -16.91 1.48 -0.74
C GLY A 212 -15.48 0.97 -1.00
N ALA A 213 -14.47 1.64 -0.43
CA ALA A 213 -13.09 1.20 -0.51
C ALA A 213 -12.86 -0.18 0.15
N ALA A 214 -13.56 -0.46 1.26
CA ALA A 214 -13.50 -1.77 1.91
C ALA A 214 -14.02 -2.90 1.02
N LEU A 215 -15.12 -2.68 0.31
CA LEU A 215 -15.66 -3.66 -0.64
C LEU A 215 -14.69 -3.91 -1.80
N VAL A 216 -14.11 -2.85 -2.37
CA VAL A 216 -13.10 -2.97 -3.43
C VAL A 216 -11.88 -3.75 -2.93
N SER A 217 -11.35 -3.41 -1.75
CA SER A 217 -10.21 -4.12 -1.16
C SER A 217 -10.48 -5.60 -0.86
N SER A 218 -11.74 -5.95 -0.59
CA SER A 218 -12.17 -7.34 -0.36
C SER A 218 -12.27 -8.11 -1.68
N ALA A 219 -12.72 -7.45 -2.76
CA ALA A 219 -12.72 -8.01 -4.11
C ALA A 219 -11.28 -8.23 -4.62
N GLU A 220 -10.40 -7.24 -4.47
CA GLU A 220 -8.97 -7.35 -4.76
C GLU A 220 -8.32 -8.51 -4.01
N SER A 221 -8.60 -8.63 -2.71
CA SER A 221 -8.08 -9.71 -1.88
C SER A 221 -8.55 -11.08 -2.34
N THR A 222 -9.82 -11.19 -2.73
CA THR A 222 -10.41 -12.42 -3.27
C THR A 222 -9.70 -12.85 -4.57
N ALA A 223 -9.53 -11.94 -5.54
CA ALA A 223 -8.79 -12.24 -6.76
C ALA A 223 -7.35 -12.69 -6.47
N THR A 224 -6.71 -12.01 -5.53
CA THR A 224 -5.34 -12.31 -5.13
C THR A 224 -5.23 -13.68 -4.45
N PHE A 225 -6.22 -14.10 -3.65
CA PHE A 225 -6.26 -15.45 -3.08
C PHE A 225 -6.40 -16.53 -4.16
N PHE A 226 -7.24 -16.32 -5.18
CA PHE A 226 -7.35 -17.24 -6.32
C PHE A 226 -6.04 -17.33 -7.11
N ALA A 227 -5.40 -16.19 -7.39
CA ALA A 227 -4.10 -16.14 -8.07
C ALA A 227 -2.99 -16.82 -7.25
N ALA A 228 -2.95 -16.56 -5.94
CA ALA A 228 -1.98 -17.19 -5.02
C ALA A 228 -2.16 -18.71 -4.96
N ALA A 229 -3.40 -19.20 -4.88
CA ALA A 229 -3.66 -20.64 -4.88
C ALA A 229 -3.18 -21.30 -6.19
N ARG A 230 -3.50 -20.70 -7.34
CA ARG A 230 -3.07 -21.19 -8.65
C ARG A 230 -1.55 -21.21 -8.81
N LEU A 231 -0.85 -20.14 -8.41
CA LEU A 231 0.61 -20.03 -8.55
C LEU A 231 1.39 -20.85 -7.52
N SER A 232 0.81 -21.10 -6.34
CA SER A 232 1.42 -21.99 -5.33
C SER A 232 1.13 -23.47 -5.57
N GLY A 233 0.32 -23.84 -6.57
CA GLY A 233 -0.11 -25.22 -6.81
C GLY A 233 -1.09 -25.75 -5.76
N ALA A 234 -1.72 -24.88 -4.98
CA ALA A 234 -2.73 -25.25 -4.01
C ALA A 234 -4.11 -25.43 -4.68
N THR A 235 -4.98 -26.20 -4.04
CA THR A 235 -6.38 -26.30 -4.46
C THR A 235 -7.08 -24.95 -4.34
N ALA A 236 -8.00 -24.67 -5.26
CA ALA A 236 -8.76 -23.42 -5.23
C ALA A 236 -9.49 -23.27 -3.87
N PRO A 237 -9.39 -22.11 -3.20
CA PRO A 237 -9.93 -21.93 -1.87
C PRO A 237 -11.46 -22.03 -1.92
N PRO A 238 -12.09 -22.87 -1.08
CA PRO A 238 -13.55 -22.96 -1.03
C PRO A 238 -14.15 -21.66 -0.47
N ALA A 239 -15.41 -21.39 -0.82
CA ALA A 239 -16.11 -20.14 -0.45
C ALA A 239 -16.06 -19.81 1.05
N HIS A 240 -16.12 -20.82 1.93
CA HIS A 240 -16.03 -20.62 3.38
C HIS A 240 -14.66 -20.11 3.84
N VAL A 241 -13.57 -20.50 3.17
CA VAL A 241 -12.21 -19.99 3.47
C VAL A 241 -12.07 -18.55 3.01
N LEU A 242 -12.64 -18.20 1.85
CA LEU A 242 -12.66 -16.82 1.36
C LEU A 242 -13.49 -15.92 2.29
N SER A 243 -14.68 -16.34 2.68
CA SER A 243 -15.53 -15.58 3.59
C SER A 243 -14.85 -15.35 4.95
N ARG A 244 -14.24 -16.39 5.52
CA ARG A 244 -13.43 -16.28 6.75
C ARG A 244 -12.25 -15.32 6.58
N SER A 245 -11.60 -15.34 5.41
CA SER A 245 -10.47 -14.47 5.10
C SER A 245 -10.88 -13.00 5.07
N ILE A 246 -12.01 -12.67 4.43
CA ILE A 246 -12.54 -11.30 4.41
C ILE A 246 -12.99 -10.86 5.81
N GLY A 247 -13.59 -11.76 6.60
CA GLY A 247 -13.94 -11.47 7.99
C GLY A 247 -12.71 -11.11 8.83
N LEU A 248 -11.61 -11.86 8.67
CA LEU A 248 -10.32 -11.57 9.32
C LEU A 248 -9.65 -10.31 8.78
N GLN A 249 -9.76 -10.03 7.48
CA GLN A 249 -9.32 -8.76 6.89
C GLN A 249 -10.07 -7.59 7.54
N GLY A 250 -11.38 -7.72 7.77
CA GLY A 250 -12.17 -6.75 8.53
C GLY A 250 -11.68 -6.56 9.97
N ILE A 251 -11.33 -7.63 10.68
CA ILE A 251 -10.69 -7.52 12.02
C ILE A 251 -9.35 -6.79 11.92
N GLY A 252 -8.55 -7.08 10.89
CA GLY A 252 -7.31 -6.38 10.62
C GLY A 252 -7.51 -4.89 10.37
N MET A 253 -8.56 -4.53 9.63
CA MET A 253 -8.96 -3.14 9.40
C MET A 253 -9.45 -2.44 10.68
N LEU A 254 -10.12 -3.17 11.58
CA LEU A 254 -10.53 -2.64 12.88
C LEU A 254 -9.30 -2.27 13.71
N LEU A 255 -8.30 -3.16 13.78
CA LEU A 255 -7.02 -2.89 14.42
C LEU A 255 -6.31 -1.71 13.75
N GLU A 256 -6.34 -1.63 12.42
CA GLU A 256 -5.80 -0.49 11.67
C GLU A 256 -6.47 0.83 12.07
N GLY A 257 -7.79 0.87 12.17
CA GLY A 257 -8.51 2.02 12.69
C GLY A 257 -8.08 2.36 14.12
N LEU A 258 -8.06 1.40 15.04
CA LEU A 258 -7.71 1.63 16.44
C LEU A 258 -6.28 2.21 16.61
N PHE A 259 -5.30 1.70 15.88
CA PHE A 259 -3.91 2.18 15.94
C PHE A 259 -3.65 3.45 15.09
N GLY A 260 -4.68 3.98 14.44
CA GLY A 260 -4.59 5.22 13.66
C GLY A 260 -3.90 5.05 12.30
N SER A 261 -4.05 3.88 11.67
CA SER A 261 -3.74 3.68 10.26
C SER A 261 -4.72 4.48 9.40
N LEU A 262 -4.23 5.02 8.29
CA LEU A 262 -5.04 5.83 7.38
C LEU A 262 -5.84 4.96 6.40
N VAL A 263 -5.36 3.76 6.15
CA VAL A 263 -5.81 2.91 5.05
C VAL A 263 -6.05 1.51 5.59
N GLY A 264 -7.05 0.83 5.02
CA GLY A 264 -7.29 -0.59 5.26
C GLY A 264 -6.37 -1.50 4.44
N THR A 265 -6.31 -2.75 4.86
CA THR A 265 -5.47 -3.77 4.23
C THR A 265 -6.14 -4.50 3.06
N THR A 266 -5.33 -4.98 2.12
CA THR A 266 -5.69 -5.90 1.02
C THR A 266 -4.55 -6.91 0.80
N ALA A 267 -4.82 -8.00 0.09
CA ALA A 267 -3.78 -8.94 -0.31
C ALA A 267 -2.86 -8.33 -1.37
N SER A 268 -1.55 -8.45 -1.16
CA SER A 268 -0.55 -7.87 -2.05
C SER A 268 -0.45 -8.66 -3.34
N VAL A 269 -0.85 -8.02 -4.45
CA VAL A 269 -0.69 -8.54 -5.81
C VAL A 269 0.80 -8.69 -6.16
N GLU A 270 1.64 -7.78 -5.67
CA GLU A 270 3.09 -7.81 -5.86
C GLU A 270 3.71 -9.09 -5.26
N ASN A 271 3.26 -9.47 -4.06
CA ASN A 271 3.70 -10.71 -3.41
C ASN A 271 3.30 -11.95 -4.22
N VAL A 272 2.10 -11.95 -4.80
CA VAL A 272 1.63 -13.06 -5.66
C VAL A 272 2.36 -13.10 -6.99
N GLY A 273 2.71 -11.95 -7.57
CA GLY A 273 3.60 -11.87 -8.73
C GLY A 273 4.98 -12.47 -8.44
N LEU A 274 5.58 -12.11 -7.30
CA LEU A 274 6.86 -12.68 -6.86
C LEU A 274 6.76 -14.18 -6.56
N LEU A 275 5.63 -14.63 -6.00
CA LEU A 275 5.35 -16.05 -5.82
C LEU A 275 5.36 -16.81 -7.17
N GLY A 276 4.74 -16.22 -8.21
CA GLY A 276 4.74 -16.80 -9.56
C GLY A 276 6.14 -16.92 -10.17
N LEU A 277 7.06 -16.00 -9.87
CA LEU A 277 8.44 -16.02 -10.37
C LEU A 277 9.37 -16.93 -9.55
N THR A 278 9.17 -16.97 -8.23
CA THR A 278 10.03 -17.73 -7.31
C THR A 278 9.62 -19.20 -7.21
N HIS A 279 8.35 -19.52 -7.50
CA HIS A 279 7.74 -20.83 -7.28
C HIS A 279 7.84 -21.32 -5.82
N ILE A 280 8.01 -20.42 -4.85
CA ILE A 280 8.11 -20.76 -3.42
C ILE A 280 6.75 -20.52 -2.75
N GLY A 281 5.87 -21.52 -2.81
CA GLY A 281 4.53 -21.49 -2.17
C GLY A 281 4.49 -21.72 -0.66
N SER A 282 5.61 -21.56 0.05
CA SER A 282 5.71 -21.90 1.47
C SER A 282 5.18 -20.78 2.37
N ARG A 283 4.18 -21.10 3.19
CA ARG A 283 3.62 -20.17 4.21
C ARG A 283 4.67 -19.73 5.24
N ARG A 284 5.63 -20.59 5.54
CA ARG A 284 6.69 -20.30 6.53
C ARG A 284 7.55 -19.12 6.10
N VAL A 285 7.80 -18.98 4.80
CA VAL A 285 8.57 -17.85 4.24
C VAL A 285 7.83 -16.53 4.50
N VAL A 286 6.51 -16.52 4.29
CA VAL A 286 5.67 -15.34 4.56
C VAL A 286 5.58 -15.03 6.06
N GLN A 287 5.52 -16.05 6.92
CA GLN A 287 5.53 -15.88 8.37
C GLN A 287 6.86 -15.32 8.90
N ILE A 288 7.99 -15.79 8.37
CA ILE A 288 9.32 -15.25 8.70
C ILE A 288 9.43 -13.80 8.23
N SER A 289 8.98 -13.49 7.00
CA SER A 289 8.92 -12.12 6.48
C SER A 289 8.10 -11.21 7.38
N THR A 290 6.98 -11.71 7.93
CA THR A 290 6.16 -10.97 8.90
C THR A 290 6.93 -10.59 10.16
N GLY A 291 7.80 -11.47 10.65
CA GLY A 291 8.70 -11.16 11.76
C GLY A 291 9.61 -9.97 11.45
N PHE A 292 10.20 -9.94 10.26
CA PHE A 292 10.99 -8.79 9.79
C PHE A 292 10.14 -7.52 9.64
N MET A 293 8.92 -7.62 9.12
CA MET A 293 8.02 -6.46 9.00
C MET A 293 7.70 -5.83 10.36
N ILE A 294 7.45 -6.65 11.39
CA ILE A 294 7.19 -6.17 12.75
C ILE A 294 8.46 -5.57 13.35
N PHE A 295 9.60 -6.27 13.21
CA PHE A 295 10.89 -5.80 13.71
C PHE A 295 11.26 -4.43 13.13
N PHE A 296 11.22 -4.26 11.80
CA PHE A 296 11.53 -2.98 11.15
C PHE A 296 10.50 -1.89 11.43
N SER A 297 9.24 -2.24 11.71
CA SER A 297 8.21 -1.27 12.10
C SER A 297 8.49 -0.59 13.44
N ILE A 298 9.26 -1.20 14.33
CA ILE A 298 9.60 -0.63 15.65
C ILE A 298 10.73 0.41 15.53
N PHE A 299 11.60 0.28 14.52
CA PHE A 299 12.69 1.23 14.29
C PHE A 299 12.17 2.52 13.64
N GLY A 300 11.96 3.56 14.44
CA GLY A 300 11.43 4.85 13.97
C GLY A 300 12.31 5.54 12.93
N LYS A 301 13.64 5.38 13.02
CA LYS A 301 14.59 5.87 12.01
C LYS A 301 14.41 5.19 10.65
N PHE A 302 14.11 3.89 10.63
CA PHE A 302 13.81 3.18 9.39
C PHE A 302 12.53 3.74 8.76
N GLY A 303 11.49 3.96 9.55
CA GLY A 303 10.28 4.66 9.09
C GLY A 303 10.55 6.07 8.56
N ALA A 304 11.42 6.84 9.23
CA ALA A 304 11.81 8.17 8.78
C ALA A 304 12.58 8.16 7.45
N PHE A 305 13.43 7.14 7.23
CA PHE A 305 14.09 6.94 5.94
C PHE A 305 13.08 6.72 4.81
N PHE A 306 12.09 5.84 4.98
CA PHE A 306 11.05 5.66 3.96
C PHE A 306 10.19 6.92 3.76
N ALA A 307 9.91 7.66 4.82
CA ALA A 307 9.19 8.94 4.73
C ALA A 307 10.00 10.04 4.01
N SER A 308 11.33 9.93 3.98
CA SER A 308 12.22 10.85 3.24
C SER A 308 12.21 10.63 1.73
N ILE A 309 11.72 9.47 1.27
CA ILE A 309 11.69 9.14 -0.16
C ILE A 309 10.68 10.08 -0.87
N PRO A 310 11.12 10.83 -1.89
CA PRO A 310 10.24 11.73 -2.62
C PRO A 310 9.06 11.00 -3.28
N LEU A 311 7.86 11.59 -3.18
CA LEU A 311 6.63 11.08 -3.82
C LEU A 311 6.77 10.79 -5.34
N PRO A 312 7.53 11.59 -6.13
CA PRO A 312 7.76 11.31 -7.55
C PRO A 312 8.41 9.96 -7.84
N ILE A 313 9.23 9.42 -6.92
CA ILE A 313 9.83 8.08 -7.05
C ILE A 313 8.74 7.01 -6.94
N PHE A 314 7.86 7.12 -5.94
CA PHE A 314 6.72 6.21 -5.79
C PHE A 314 5.77 6.31 -6.99
N ALA A 315 5.49 7.52 -7.48
CA ALA A 315 4.69 7.73 -8.67
C ALA A 315 5.27 7.00 -9.90
N ALA A 316 6.58 7.08 -10.12
CA ALA A 316 7.27 6.38 -11.21
C ALA A 316 7.12 4.86 -11.13
N ILE A 317 7.27 4.30 -9.92
CA ILE A 317 7.11 2.87 -9.66
C ILE A 317 5.68 2.44 -10.01
N TYR A 318 4.67 3.18 -9.53
CA TYR A 318 3.27 2.86 -9.79
C TYR A 318 2.92 2.98 -11.28
N CYS A 319 3.48 3.94 -12.00
CA CYS A 319 3.29 4.02 -13.45
C CYS A 319 3.70 2.72 -14.17
N ILE A 320 4.78 2.08 -13.72
CA ILE A 320 5.28 0.83 -14.31
C ILE A 320 4.51 -0.38 -13.81
N LEU A 321 4.33 -0.52 -12.49
CA LEU A 321 3.62 -1.66 -11.89
C LEU A 321 2.17 -1.75 -12.42
N LEU A 322 1.47 -0.62 -12.49
CA LEU A 322 0.08 -0.59 -12.96
C LEU A 322 -0.01 -0.70 -14.49
N GLY A 323 1.01 -0.24 -15.22
CA GLY A 323 1.15 -0.48 -16.66
C GLY A 323 1.34 -1.96 -17.00
N ILE A 324 2.03 -2.72 -16.14
CA ILE A 324 2.18 -4.18 -16.29
C ILE A 324 0.85 -4.89 -16.00
N VAL A 325 0.07 -4.42 -15.01
CA VAL A 325 -1.26 -5.00 -14.69
C VAL A 325 -2.26 -4.81 -15.83
N GLY A 326 -2.13 -3.75 -16.63
CA GLY A 326 -2.98 -3.51 -17.80
C GLY A 326 -2.62 -4.33 -19.04
N LYS A 327 -1.60 -5.19 -19.00
CA LYS A 327 -1.12 -6.02 -20.12
C LYS A 327 -1.50 -7.48 -19.95
#